data_AF-A0A6L8NCD1-F1
#
_entry.id   AF-A0A6L8NCD1-F1
#
_cell.length_a   1.000
_cell.length_b   1.000
_cell.length_c   1.000
_cell.angle_alpha   90.00
_cell.angle_beta   90.00
_cell.angle_gamma   90.00
#
_symmetry.space_group_name_H-M   'P 1'
#
loop_
_entity.id
_entity.type
_entity.pdbx_description
1 polymer ?
#
loop_
_entity_poly.entity_id
_entity_poly.type
_entity_poly.pdbx_seq_one_letter_code
_entity_poly.pdbx_strand_id
1 'polypeptide(L)' 'VAADASHRATVLEVRAPDAPGLLHRIGLALEDAGVRVRSAHVSTLGANAVDAFYLTADGGGPLSADAAEDLARTLAQALR' A
#
# COMPACT_ATOMS: atom_id res chain seq x y z
N VAL A 1 7.52 3.96 1.19
CA VAL A 1 6.98 4.47 -0.09
C VAL A 1 8.14 4.64 -1.05
N ALA A 2 8.01 4.19 -2.29
CA ALA A 2 9.01 4.40 -3.34
C ALA A 2 8.45 5.35 -4.40
N ALA A 3 8.87 6.63 -4.33
CA ALA A 3 8.36 7.69 -5.21
C ALA A 3 8.80 7.53 -6.68
N ASP A 4 9.98 6.96 -6.94
CA ASP A 4 10.55 6.81 -8.28
C ASP A 4 10.40 5.42 -8.89
N ALA A 5 9.68 4.51 -8.23
CA ALA A 5 9.45 3.16 -8.73
C ALA A 5 8.43 3.10 -9.89
N SER A 6 7.64 4.15 -10.11
CA SER A 6 6.72 4.25 -11.23
C SER A 6 6.37 5.71 -11.55
N HIS A 7 6.40 6.09 -12.82
CA HIS A 7 5.95 7.41 -13.26
C HIS A 7 4.42 7.60 -13.22
N ARG A 8 3.66 6.51 -13.04
CA ARG A 8 2.20 6.55 -13.13
C ARG A 8 1.48 6.26 -11.81
N ALA A 9 2.17 5.78 -10.78
CA ALA A 9 1.58 5.48 -9.48
C ALA A 9 2.62 5.61 -8.37
N THR A 10 2.13 5.83 -7.16
CA THR A 10 2.94 5.69 -5.95
C THR A 10 3.06 4.21 -5.62
N VAL A 11 4.27 3.72 -5.41
CA VAL A 11 4.49 2.34 -4.98
C VAL A 11 4.61 2.29 -3.46
N LEU A 12 3.70 1.55 -2.82
CA LEU A 12 3.74 1.26 -1.41
C LEU A 12 4.10 -0.22 -1.20
N GLU A 13 5.20 -0.47 -0.49
CA GLU A 13 5.59 -1.81 -0.07
C GLU A 13 5.20 -2.01 1.39
N VAL A 14 4.48 -3.10 1.67
CA VAL A 14 4.11 -3.53 3.01
C VAL A 14 4.88 -4.81 3.33
N ARG A 15 5.63 -4.78 4.44
CA ARG A 15 6.31 -5.96 4.99
C ARG A 15 5.77 -6.21 6.38
N ALA A 16 5.16 -7.37 6.59
CA ALA A 16 4.56 -7.74 7.86
C ALA A 16 4.57 -9.26 8.04
N PRO A 17 4.46 -9.79 9.28
CA PRO A 17 4.21 -11.21 9.49
C PRO A 17 2.99 -11.65 8.69
N ASP A 18 3.12 -12.73 7.93
CA ASP A 18 2.02 -13.26 7.15
C ASP A 18 1.01 -13.91 8.10
N ALA A 19 -0.26 -13.54 7.96
CA ALA A 19 -1.33 -13.99 8.82
C ALA A 19 -2.67 -13.95 8.08
N PRO A 20 -3.60 -14.87 8.40
CA PRO A 20 -4.95 -14.82 7.86
C PRO A 20 -5.58 -13.43 8.02
N GLY A 21 -6.11 -12.90 6.92
CA GLY A 21 -6.77 -11.58 6.90
C GLY A 21 -5.83 -10.38 6.82
N LEU A 22 -4.50 -10.55 6.69
CA LEU A 22 -3.58 -9.44 6.47
C LEU A 22 -3.96 -8.61 5.23
N LEU A 23 -4.11 -9.24 4.07
CA LEU A 23 -4.46 -8.55 2.82
C LEU A 23 -5.82 -7.85 2.91
N HIS A 24 -6.79 -8.42 3.65
CA HIS A 24 -8.08 -7.78 3.88
C HIS A 24 -7.95 -6.50 4.71
N ARG A 25 -7.17 -6.53 5.79
CA ARG A 25 -6.89 -5.34 6.61
C ARG A 25 -6.16 -4.25 5.83
N ILE A 26 -5.20 -4.64 4.98
CA ILE A 26 -4.52 -3.70 4.07
C ILE A 26 -5.54 -3.08 3.11
N GLY A 27 -6.39 -3.91 2.49
CA GLY A 27 -7.42 -3.45 1.56
C GLY A 27 -8.39 -2.44 2.18
N LEU A 28 -8.89 -2.73 3.39
CA LEU A 28 -9.75 -1.82 4.14
C LEU A 28 -9.07 -0.48 4.43
N ALA A 29 -7.82 -0.50 4.90
CA ALA A 29 -7.10 0.74 5.19
C ALA A 29 -6.80 1.56 3.92
N LEU A 30 -6.58 0.91 2.77
CA LEU A 30 -6.45 1.60 1.48
C LEU A 30 -7.79 2.19 1.01
N GLU A 31 -8.90 1.48 1.21
CA GLU A 31 -10.25 1.95 0.91
C GLU A 31 -10.64 3.16 1.77
N ASP A 32 -10.41 3.09 3.09
CA ASP A 32 -10.67 4.17 4.04
C ASP A 32 -9.86 5.44 3.72
N ALA A 33 -8.65 5.26 3.17
CA ALA A 33 -7.81 6.37 2.72
C ALA A 33 -8.22 6.96 1.35
N GLY A 34 -9.22 6.38 0.68
CA GLY A 34 -9.72 6.87 -0.61
C GLY A 34 -8.71 6.74 -1.75
N VAL A 35 -7.76 5.81 -1.67
CA VAL A 35 -6.76 5.60 -2.73
C VAL A 35 -7.16 4.44 -3.63
N ARG A 36 -6.81 4.52 -4.91
CA ARG A 36 -7.12 3.47 -5.88
C ARG A 36 -5.92 2.55 -6.09
N VAL A 37 -6.14 1.25 -5.96
CA VAL A 37 -5.15 0.22 -6.31
C VAL A 37 -5.22 -0.06 -7.81
N ARG A 38 -4.16 0.29 -8.55
CA ARG A 38 -4.05 -0.03 -9.97
C ARG A 38 -3.58 -1.47 -10.19
N SER A 39 -2.63 -1.90 -9.38
CA SER A 39 -2.13 -3.28 -9.37
C SER A 39 -1.54 -3.59 -8.00
N ALA A 40 -1.54 -4.87 -7.65
CA ALA A 40 -0.89 -5.38 -6.45
C ALA A 40 -0.09 -6.62 -6.80
N HIS A 41 1.12 -6.72 -6.25
CA HIS A 41 1.94 -7.91 -6.30
C HIS A 41 2.08 -8.39 -4.86
N VAL A 42 1.40 -9.49 -4.56
CA VAL A 42 1.33 -10.09 -3.22
C VAL A 42 2.23 -11.31 -3.21
N SER A 43 3.12 -11.39 -2.24
CA SER A 43 4.06 -12.51 -2.15
C SER A 43 4.42 -12.82 -0.71
N THR A 44 4.70 -14.08 -0.41
CA THR A 44 5.16 -14.51 0.91
C THR A 44 6.64 -14.90 0.82
N LEU A 45 7.46 -14.34 1.71
CA LEU A 45 8.86 -14.67 1.87
C LEU A 45 9.11 -15.18 3.29
N GLY A 46 9.23 -16.51 3.41
CA GLY A 46 9.32 -17.18 4.71
C GLY A 46 8.05 -16.97 5.51
N ALA A 47 8.16 -16.34 6.68
CA ALA A 47 7.03 -16.05 7.57
C ALA A 47 6.44 -14.64 7.36
N ASN A 48 6.90 -13.88 6.37
CA ASN A 48 6.46 -12.51 6.13
C ASN A 48 5.79 -12.36 4.77
N ALA A 49 4.73 -11.56 4.72
CA ALA A 49 4.21 -11.00 3.48
C ALA A 49 5.11 -9.85 3.01
N VAL A 50 5.31 -9.76 1.70
CA VAL A 50 6.01 -8.69 1.00
C VAL A 50 5.12 -8.28 -0.17
N ASP A 51 4.27 -7.29 0.10
CA ASP A 51 3.23 -6.86 -0.82
C ASP A 51 3.56 -5.49 -1.39
N ALA A 52 3.50 -5.36 -2.71
CA ALA A 52 3.70 -4.10 -3.41
C ALA A 52 2.39 -3.63 -4.07
N PHE A 53 1.91 -2.46 -3.66
CA PHE A 53 0.71 -1.83 -4.18
C PHE A 53 1.06 -0.61 -5.03
N TYR A 54 0.51 -0.55 -6.24
CA TYR A 54 0.62 0.60 -7.14
C TYR A 54 -0.63 1.46 -6.97
N LEU A 55 -0.47 2.58 -6.29
CA LEU A 55 -1.57 3.43 -5.82
C LEU A 55 -1.68 4.70 -6.64
N THR A 56 -2.91 5.13 -6.90
CA THR A 56 -3.21 6.40 -7.55
C THR A 56 -4.24 7.18 -6.75
N ALA A 57 -4.16 8.50 -6.81
CA ALA A 57 -5.25 9.38 -6.38
C ALA A 57 -6.45 9.22 -7.35
N ASP A 58 -7.60 9.80 -7.01
CA ASP A 58 -8.82 9.74 -7.83
C ASP A 58 -8.62 10.22 -9.27
N GLY A 59 -7.74 11.20 -9.47
CA GLY A 59 -7.35 11.70 -10.81
C GLY A 59 -6.50 10.73 -11.64
N GLY A 60 -6.15 9.56 -11.12
CA GLY A 60 -5.39 8.51 -11.83
C GLY A 60 -3.87 8.72 -11.86
N GLY A 61 -3.37 9.79 -11.22
CA GLY A 61 -1.94 10.06 -11.04
C GLY A 61 -1.39 9.51 -9.71
N PRO A 62 -0.07 9.56 -9.51
CA PRO A 62 0.56 9.26 -8.22
C PRO A 62 -0.01 10.12 -7.08
N LEU A 63 0.10 9.63 -5.86
CA LEU A 63 -0.18 10.40 -4.65
C LEU A 63 0.88 11.52 -4.48
N SER A 64 0.51 12.62 -3.83
CA SER A 64 1.50 13.59 -3.34
C SER A 64 2.40 12.94 -2.27
N ALA A 65 3.57 13.53 -2.03
CA ALA A 65 4.49 13.05 -1.00
C ALA A 65 3.81 12.98 0.37
N ASP A 66 3.16 14.06 0.78
CA ASP A 66 2.44 14.15 2.06
C ASP A 66 1.34 13.07 2.18
N ALA A 67 0.52 12.91 1.14
CA ALA A 67 -0.54 11.90 1.13
C ALA A 67 0.01 10.48 1.19
N ALA A 68 1.12 10.21 0.50
CA ALA A 68 1.77 8.90 0.55
C ALA A 68 2.39 8.60 1.92
N GLU A 69 2.99 9.60 2.58
CA GLU A 69 3.52 9.47 3.93
C GLU A 69 2.43 9.25 4.97
N ASP A 70 1.34 10.02 4.90
CA ASP A 70 0.20 9.87 5.79
C ASP A 70 -0.50 8.52 5.61
N LEU A 71 -0.62 8.05 4.36
CA LEU A 71 -1.12 6.70 4.07
C LEU A 71 -0.23 5.62 4.68
N ALA A 72 1.08 5.71 4.48
CA ALA A 72 2.02 4.74 5.03
C ALA A 72 1.97 4.72 6.57
N ARG A 73 1.84 5.88 7.21
CA ARG A 73 1.68 5.99 8.68
C ARG A 73 0.38 5.34 9.15
N THR A 74 -0.72 5.58 8.44
CA THR A 74 -2.05 5.03 8.75
C THR A 74 -2.06 3.51 8.63
N LEU A 75 -1.52 2.97 7.53
CA LEU A 75 -1.37 1.53 7.33
C LEU A 75 -0.49 0.89 8.40
N ALA A 76 0.64 1.51 8.74
CA ALA A 76 1.50 1.00 9.80
C ALA A 76 0.81 0.96 11.18
N GLN A 77 -0.15 1.86 11.44
CA GLN A 77 -0.95 1.86 12.65
C GLN A 77 -2.06 0.80 12.62
N ALA A 78 -2.72 0.62 11.47
CA ALA A 78 -3.82 -0.34 11.30
C ALA A 78 -3.37 -1.82 11.31
N LEU A 79 -2.08 -2.07 11.02
CA LEU A 79 -1.51 -3.42 10.91
C LEU A 79 -0.72 -3.86 12.15
N ARG A 80 -0.64 -3.03 13.19
CA ARG A 80 -0.14 -3.44 14.51
C ARG A 80 -1.09 -4.44 15.17
#